data_AF-A0A3P3E7D5-F1
#
_entry.id   AF-A0A3P3E7D5-F1
#
_cell.length_a   1.000
_cell.length_b   1.000
_cell.length_c   1.000
_cell.angle_alpha   90.00
_cell.angle_beta   90.00
_cell.angle_gamma   90.00
#
_symmetry.space_group_name_H-M   'P 1'
#
loop_
_entity.id
_entity.type
_entity.pdbx_description
1 polymer ?
#
loop_
_entity_poly.entity_id
_entity_poly.type
_entity_poly.pdbx_seq_one_letter_code
_entity_poly.pdbx_strand_id
1 'polypeptide(L)'
;MKKKTHLLPGPDVHGLRELPGLRVEGYSLQLRDKEGFVGDQVSQAAFRELLERWRKRRRKAGTDPLGREHSRDISKKQLDRVLLKTSAAGDLMHGAIEEFAEELAFVIQRFTRQPSWKKVERIVVGGGFTESDVGERAILQTAAILEELGVHVQLGRLSHEVDDGGLIGWVHLAPPAMLKKHDAILAVDIGGTNVRCGIVKTRRRKARDLSLAKVVRREKWRHADDDPNRTDMVERIAAMLEDMVRYCERKHIRLAPFIGIACPGLIRKDGSIERGTQNLPGDWESRAFHLPSALWRRMPMIGSGPTLILMHNDAVVQGLSELPFMRDVTHWGVLTIGTGLGNASFTNTF
;
A
#
# COMPACT_ATOMS: atom_id res chain seq x y z
N MET A 1 -2.72 44.78 -11.25
CA MET A 1 -2.90 43.33 -11.47
C MET A 1 -3.54 42.71 -10.23
N LYS A 2 -4.81 42.29 -10.30
CA LYS A 2 -5.51 41.67 -9.17
C LYS A 2 -4.96 40.26 -8.94
N LYS A 3 -4.49 39.97 -7.73
CA LYS A 3 -4.12 38.62 -7.27
C LYS A 3 -5.29 37.68 -7.57
N LYS A 4 -5.11 36.73 -8.50
CA LYS A 4 -6.07 35.64 -8.69
C LYS A 4 -6.00 34.78 -7.44
N THR A 5 -7.03 34.89 -6.60
CA THR A 5 -7.33 33.92 -5.54
C THR A 5 -7.60 32.59 -6.22
N HIS A 6 -6.57 31.78 -6.38
CA HIS A 6 -6.74 30.38 -6.71
C HIS A 6 -7.39 29.72 -5.49
N LEU A 7 -8.70 29.49 -5.58
CA LEU A 7 -9.44 28.71 -4.60
C LEU A 7 -8.74 27.37 -4.40
N LEU A 8 -8.42 27.06 -3.13
CA LEU A 8 -8.01 25.73 -2.66
C LEU A 8 -9.02 24.67 -3.15
N PRO A 9 -8.64 23.38 -3.25
CA PRO A 9 -9.54 22.34 -3.74
C PRO A 9 -10.86 22.33 -2.94
N GLY A 10 -11.97 21.97 -3.62
CA GLY A 10 -13.33 21.88 -3.07
C GLY A 10 -13.49 20.89 -1.89
N PRO A 11 -14.74 20.64 -1.46
CA PRO A 11 -15.14 20.31 -0.07
C PRO A 11 -14.37 19.15 0.57
N ASP A 12 -14.40 19.05 1.89
CA ASP A 12 -13.78 18.00 2.74
C ASP A 12 -14.00 16.55 2.25
N VAL A 13 -13.24 16.11 1.24
CA VAL A 13 -13.39 14.81 0.56
C VAL A 13 -12.11 13.97 0.56
N HIS A 14 -11.15 14.29 1.42
CA HIS A 14 -10.02 13.40 1.67
C HIS A 14 -10.46 12.24 2.59
N GLY A 15 -9.78 11.09 2.50
CA GLY A 15 -10.05 9.97 3.41
C GLY A 15 -11.52 9.47 3.41
N LEU A 16 -12.22 9.56 2.27
CA LEU A 16 -13.63 9.18 2.15
C LEU A 16 -13.89 7.72 2.56
N ARG A 17 -14.82 7.55 3.50
CA ARG A 17 -15.25 6.22 3.94
C ARG A 17 -16.47 5.69 3.21
N GLU A 18 -17.32 6.56 2.70
CA GLU A 18 -18.51 6.17 1.96
C GLU A 18 -18.27 6.42 0.47
N LEU A 19 -18.30 5.35 -0.31
CA LEU A 19 -18.09 5.34 -1.75
C LEU A 19 -19.30 4.69 -2.43
N PRO A 20 -19.58 4.99 -3.71
CA PRO A 20 -20.65 4.31 -4.44
C PRO A 20 -20.45 2.78 -4.44
N GLY A 21 -21.31 2.08 -3.70
CA GLY A 21 -21.32 0.62 -3.56
C GLY A 21 -20.22 0.02 -2.66
N LEU A 22 -19.50 0.84 -1.90
CA LEU A 22 -18.51 0.37 -0.93
C LEU A 22 -18.44 1.29 0.27
N ARG A 23 -18.29 0.72 1.46
CA ARG A 23 -17.91 1.44 2.68
C ARG A 23 -16.55 0.97 3.18
N VAL A 24 -15.68 1.90 3.54
CA VAL A 24 -14.45 1.65 4.29
C VAL A 24 -14.80 1.60 5.79
N GLU A 25 -14.77 0.41 6.38
CA GLU A 25 -15.14 0.19 7.79
C GLU A 25 -14.03 0.67 8.74
N GLY A 26 -12.78 0.42 8.37
CA GLY A 26 -11.62 0.86 9.14
C GLY A 26 -10.34 0.78 8.34
N TYR A 27 -9.33 1.53 8.78
CA TYR A 27 -7.97 1.46 8.25
C TYR A 27 -6.99 2.02 9.28
N SER A 28 -5.69 1.75 9.10
CA SER A 28 -4.64 2.09 10.06
C SER A 28 -4.97 1.62 11.47
N LEU A 29 -5.58 0.44 11.59
CA LEU A 29 -5.91 -0.17 12.87
C LEU A 29 -4.61 -0.49 13.60
N GLN A 30 -4.45 0.10 14.78
CA GLN A 30 -3.29 -0.11 15.65
C GLN A 30 -3.77 -0.83 16.92
N LEU A 31 -3.53 -2.13 16.98
CA LEU A 31 -3.81 -2.92 18.19
C LEU A 31 -2.56 -3.02 19.03
N ARG A 32 -2.71 -2.89 20.35
CA ARG A 32 -1.63 -3.05 21.33
C ARG A 32 -1.85 -4.28 22.20
N ASP A 33 -0.76 -4.90 22.59
CA ASP A 33 -0.70 -5.88 23.67
C ASP A 33 0.33 -5.43 24.74
N LYS A 34 0.79 -6.35 25.58
CA LYS A 34 1.77 -6.06 26.63
C LYS A 34 3.18 -5.80 26.07
N GLU A 35 3.47 -6.24 24.86
CA GLU A 35 4.80 -6.22 24.25
C GLU A 35 4.94 -5.11 23.19
N GLY A 36 3.84 -4.57 22.66
CA GLY A 36 3.88 -3.46 21.72
C GLY A 36 2.64 -3.36 20.85
N PHE A 37 2.81 -2.93 19.60
CA PHE A 37 1.75 -3.06 18.60
C PHE A 37 1.78 -4.45 17.99
N VAL A 38 0.62 -5.10 17.96
CA VAL A 38 0.42 -6.45 17.40
C VAL A 38 0.86 -6.51 15.92
N GLY A 39 0.64 -5.43 15.17
CA GLY A 39 1.04 -5.36 13.75
C GLY A 39 2.54 -5.31 13.50
N ASP A 40 3.36 -4.95 14.49
CA ASP A 40 4.82 -4.82 14.31
C ASP A 40 5.49 -6.19 14.13
N GLN A 41 4.85 -7.27 14.61
CA GLN A 41 5.26 -8.66 14.43
C GLN A 41 5.22 -9.11 12.96
N VAL A 42 4.43 -8.43 12.11
CA VAL A 42 4.22 -8.81 10.71
C VAL A 42 4.70 -7.67 9.80
N SER A 43 6.00 -7.65 9.56
CA SER A 43 6.64 -6.76 8.59
C SER A 43 7.82 -7.45 7.92
N GLN A 44 8.34 -6.84 6.84
CA GLN A 44 9.60 -7.32 6.25
C GLN A 44 10.74 -7.27 7.26
N ALA A 45 10.79 -6.25 8.12
CA ALA A 45 11.79 -6.13 9.16
C ALA A 45 11.65 -7.27 10.19
N ALA A 46 10.43 -7.52 10.66
CA ALA A 46 10.16 -8.58 11.62
C ALA A 46 10.56 -9.97 11.09
N PHE A 47 10.25 -10.27 9.81
CA PHE A 47 10.71 -11.51 9.20
C PHE A 47 12.25 -11.63 9.18
N ARG A 48 12.96 -10.53 8.90
CA ARG A 48 14.44 -10.52 8.86
C ARG A 48 15.04 -10.71 10.25
N GLU A 49 14.43 -10.13 11.27
CA GLU A 49 14.84 -10.32 12.67
C GLU A 49 14.57 -11.75 13.13
N LEU A 50 13.40 -12.28 12.82
CA LEU A 50 13.02 -13.66 13.09
C LEU A 50 14.01 -14.63 12.44
N LEU A 51 14.34 -14.44 11.16
CA LEU A 51 15.36 -15.22 10.46
C LEU A 51 16.72 -15.15 11.17
N GLU A 52 17.12 -13.96 11.64
CA GLU A 52 18.38 -13.80 12.39
C GLU A 52 18.34 -14.53 13.75
N ARG A 53 17.20 -14.57 14.44
CA ARG A 53 17.03 -15.38 15.66
C ARG A 53 17.26 -16.87 15.37
N TRP A 54 16.67 -17.38 14.28
CA TRP A 54 16.88 -18.76 13.84
C TRP A 54 18.35 -19.06 13.52
N ARG A 55 19.02 -18.16 12.79
CA ARG A 55 20.46 -18.28 12.49
C ARG A 55 21.32 -18.26 13.74
N LYS A 56 21.04 -17.38 14.71
CA LYS A 56 21.73 -17.36 16.02
C LYS A 56 21.56 -18.67 16.78
N ARG A 57 20.36 -19.27 16.80
CA ARG A 57 20.12 -20.60 17.39
C ARG A 57 20.98 -21.67 16.70
N ARG A 58 21.04 -21.66 15.36
CA ARG A 58 21.85 -22.62 14.58
C ARG A 58 23.36 -22.44 14.78
N ARG A 59 23.86 -21.19 14.89
CA ARG A 59 25.27 -20.91 15.22
C ARG A 59 25.71 -21.51 16.56
N LYS A 60 24.80 -21.62 17.53
CA LYS A 60 25.09 -22.28 18.82
C LYS A 60 25.18 -23.81 18.69
N ALA A 61 24.47 -24.39 17.72
CA ALA A 61 24.37 -25.83 17.50
C ALA A 61 25.27 -26.33 16.35
N GLY A 62 26.00 -25.45 15.67
CA GLY A 62 26.81 -25.78 14.50
C GLY A 62 27.07 -24.57 13.59
N THR A 63 27.25 -24.80 12.30
CA THR A 63 27.53 -23.74 11.31
C THR A 63 26.24 -23.07 10.84
N ASP A 64 26.27 -21.74 10.68
CA ASP A 64 25.18 -21.00 10.05
C ASP A 64 25.08 -21.35 8.56
N PRO A 65 23.99 -21.99 8.10
CA PRO A 65 23.88 -22.46 6.72
C PRO A 65 23.64 -21.30 5.72
N LEU A 66 23.34 -20.09 6.20
CA LEU A 66 23.23 -18.87 5.39
C LEU A 66 24.53 -18.04 5.39
N GLY A 67 25.60 -18.53 6.03
CA GLY A 67 26.90 -17.86 6.06
C GLY A 67 26.97 -16.68 7.02
N ARG A 68 27.86 -15.72 6.75
CA ARG A 68 28.19 -14.61 7.66
C ARG A 68 27.43 -13.31 7.39
N GLU A 69 26.89 -13.14 6.18
CA GLU A 69 26.13 -11.94 5.80
C GLU A 69 24.89 -11.80 6.68
N HIS A 70 24.63 -10.62 7.25
CA HIS A 70 23.50 -10.42 8.16
C HIS A 70 22.16 -10.57 7.41
N SER A 71 21.13 -11.10 8.06
CA SER A 71 19.86 -11.44 7.39
C SER A 71 19.19 -10.26 6.67
N ARG A 72 19.39 -9.04 7.18
CA ARG A 72 18.89 -7.78 6.57
C ARG A 72 19.54 -7.43 5.22
N ASP A 73 20.77 -7.90 4.99
CA ASP A 73 21.58 -7.56 3.82
C ASP A 73 21.39 -8.58 2.68
N ILE A 74 20.89 -9.78 3.00
CA ILE A 74 20.58 -10.82 2.02
C ILE A 74 19.39 -10.40 1.14
N SER A 75 19.57 -10.34 -0.18
CA SER A 75 18.47 -9.96 -1.10
C SER A 75 17.33 -10.98 -1.08
N LYS A 76 16.10 -10.54 -1.41
CA LYS A 76 14.93 -11.45 -1.54
C LYS A 76 15.21 -12.61 -2.51
N LYS A 77 15.80 -12.30 -3.67
CA LYS A 77 16.20 -13.30 -4.68
C LYS A 77 17.21 -14.33 -4.17
N GLN A 78 18.04 -13.99 -3.19
CA GLN A 78 18.93 -14.97 -2.56
C GLN A 78 18.16 -15.88 -1.61
N LEU A 79 17.24 -15.31 -0.79
CA LEU A 79 16.39 -16.11 0.09
C LEU A 79 15.49 -17.08 -0.69
N ASP A 80 14.88 -16.64 -1.79
CA ASP A 80 14.05 -17.49 -2.64
C ASP A 80 14.86 -18.65 -3.22
N ARG A 81 16.09 -18.38 -3.69
CA ARG A 81 17.00 -19.42 -4.19
C ARG A 81 17.40 -20.45 -3.12
N VAL A 82 17.49 -20.05 -1.86
CA VAL A 82 17.76 -20.97 -0.74
C VAL A 82 16.54 -21.87 -0.50
N LEU A 83 15.34 -21.29 -0.53
CA LEU A 83 14.08 -21.97 -0.27
C LEU A 83 13.74 -23.08 -1.28
N LEU A 84 14.29 -23.01 -2.50
CA LEU A 84 14.12 -24.01 -3.55
C LEU A 84 15.00 -25.27 -3.38
N LYS A 85 15.95 -25.26 -2.44
CA LYS A 85 16.92 -26.34 -2.27
C LYS A 85 16.66 -27.12 -0.98
N THR A 86 16.57 -28.44 -1.08
CA THR A 86 16.63 -29.34 0.09
C THR A 86 18.03 -29.25 0.69
N SER A 87 18.16 -28.47 1.77
CA SER A 87 19.42 -28.14 2.41
C SER A 87 19.16 -27.62 3.82
N ALA A 88 20.18 -27.66 4.69
CA ALA A 88 20.08 -27.07 6.03
C ALA A 88 19.69 -25.58 6.02
N ALA A 89 20.05 -24.85 4.97
CA ALA A 89 19.64 -23.46 4.77
C ALA A 89 18.15 -23.36 4.42
N GLY A 90 17.65 -24.28 3.58
CA GLY A 90 16.23 -24.44 3.29
C GLY A 90 15.42 -24.77 4.55
N ASP A 91 15.87 -25.73 5.35
CA ASP A 91 15.19 -26.12 6.61
C ASP A 91 15.10 -24.95 7.59
N LEU A 92 16.17 -24.15 7.68
CA LEU A 92 16.19 -22.92 8.49
C LEU A 92 15.16 -21.90 7.97
N MET A 93 15.11 -21.69 6.65
CA MET A 93 14.14 -20.79 6.02
C MET A 93 12.71 -21.27 6.25
N HIS A 94 12.45 -22.58 6.17
CA HIS A 94 11.14 -23.16 6.42
C HIS A 94 10.67 -22.91 7.86
N GLY A 95 11.51 -23.14 8.86
CA GLY A 95 11.17 -22.82 10.26
C GLY A 95 10.93 -21.33 10.49
N ALA A 96 11.67 -20.46 9.79
CA ALA A 96 11.42 -19.02 9.86
C ALA A 96 10.09 -18.60 9.21
N ILE A 97 9.72 -19.24 8.10
CA ILE A 97 8.42 -19.01 7.42
C ILE A 97 7.27 -19.49 8.30
N GLU A 98 7.41 -20.65 8.94
CA GLU A 98 6.41 -21.22 9.84
C GLU A 98 6.15 -20.32 11.05
N GLU A 99 7.19 -19.90 11.76
CA GLU A 99 7.06 -18.97 12.90
C GLU A 99 6.45 -17.63 12.44
N PHE A 100 6.80 -17.11 11.26
CA PHE A 100 6.17 -15.90 10.72
C PHE A 100 4.69 -16.11 10.34
N ALA A 101 4.34 -17.29 9.83
CA ALA A 101 2.96 -17.63 9.46
C ALA A 101 2.04 -17.72 10.69
N GLU A 102 2.56 -18.24 11.80
CA GLU A 102 1.91 -18.24 13.12
C GLU A 102 1.64 -16.81 13.62
N GLU A 103 2.65 -15.93 13.56
CA GLU A 103 2.52 -14.52 13.94
C GLU A 103 1.46 -13.82 13.07
N LEU A 104 1.49 -14.03 11.74
CA LEU A 104 0.47 -13.47 10.85
C LEU A 104 -0.93 -14.00 11.14
N ALA A 105 -1.07 -15.30 11.44
CA ALA A 105 -2.36 -15.89 11.82
C ALA A 105 -2.87 -15.29 13.13
N PHE A 106 -1.97 -15.08 14.11
CA PHE A 106 -2.28 -14.40 15.35
C PHE A 106 -2.76 -12.97 15.10
N VAL A 107 -2.05 -12.17 14.31
CA VAL A 107 -2.47 -10.80 13.97
C VAL A 107 -3.84 -10.78 13.29
N ILE A 108 -4.08 -11.66 12.31
CA ILE A 108 -5.38 -11.76 11.62
C ILE A 108 -6.50 -12.13 12.61
N GLN A 109 -6.27 -13.09 13.50
CA GLN A 109 -7.23 -13.46 14.54
C GLN A 109 -7.56 -12.27 15.47
N ARG A 110 -6.56 -11.46 15.82
CA ARG A 110 -6.77 -10.26 16.64
C ARG A 110 -7.57 -9.21 15.89
N PHE A 111 -7.36 -9.08 14.58
CA PHE A 111 -8.07 -8.14 13.72
C PHE A 111 -9.52 -8.55 13.54
N THR A 112 -9.82 -9.81 13.20
CA THR A 112 -11.21 -10.29 12.97
C THR A 112 -12.11 -10.18 14.20
N ARG A 113 -11.54 -10.02 15.40
CA ARG A 113 -12.28 -9.72 16.64
C ARG A 113 -12.68 -8.25 16.79
N GLN A 114 -12.12 -7.35 15.99
CA GLN A 114 -12.40 -5.92 16.09
C GLN A 114 -13.69 -5.55 15.35
N PRO A 115 -14.45 -4.54 15.83
CA PRO A 115 -15.71 -4.14 15.21
C PRO A 115 -15.62 -3.86 13.70
N SER A 116 -14.57 -3.19 13.24
CA SER A 116 -14.38 -2.85 11.82
C SER A 116 -13.97 -4.02 10.93
N TRP A 117 -13.55 -5.14 11.51
CA TRP A 117 -13.11 -6.36 10.81
C TRP A 117 -14.04 -7.55 11.09
N LYS A 118 -15.08 -7.33 11.89
CA LYS A 118 -16.06 -8.34 12.24
C LYS A 118 -16.73 -8.80 10.94
N LYS A 119 -16.81 -10.12 10.75
CA LYS A 119 -17.39 -10.78 9.57
C LYS A 119 -16.57 -10.66 8.28
N VAL A 120 -15.35 -10.13 8.29
CA VAL A 120 -14.48 -10.18 7.09
C VAL A 120 -14.38 -11.63 6.60
N GLU A 121 -14.72 -11.85 5.33
CA GLU A 121 -14.79 -13.18 4.69
C GLU A 121 -13.51 -13.47 3.91
N ARG A 122 -12.87 -12.41 3.38
CA ARG A 122 -11.66 -12.51 2.57
C ARG A 122 -10.68 -11.39 2.89
N ILE A 123 -9.40 -11.73 2.99
CA ILE A 123 -8.30 -10.78 3.14
C ILE A 123 -7.37 -10.91 1.94
N VAL A 124 -7.14 -9.79 1.25
CA VAL A 124 -6.10 -9.70 0.23
C VAL A 124 -4.81 -9.23 0.89
N VAL A 125 -3.72 -9.98 0.69
CA VAL A 125 -2.40 -9.63 1.19
C VAL A 125 -1.56 -9.08 0.04
N GLY A 126 -1.04 -7.87 0.22
CA GLY A 126 -0.13 -7.22 -0.71
C GLY A 126 1.09 -6.65 0.00
N GLY A 127 1.78 -5.72 -0.68
CA GLY A 127 3.05 -5.17 -0.21
C GLY A 127 4.24 -6.07 -0.59
N GLY A 128 5.43 -5.48 -0.58
CA GLY A 128 6.61 -6.10 -1.20
C GLY A 128 7.00 -7.47 -0.61
N PHE A 129 6.55 -7.85 0.58
CA PHE A 129 6.85 -9.17 1.13
C PHE A 129 6.20 -10.29 0.31
N THR A 130 5.02 -10.02 -0.24
CA THR A 130 4.26 -10.97 -1.05
C THR A 130 4.84 -11.20 -2.45
N GLU A 131 5.87 -10.45 -2.86
CA GLU A 131 6.52 -10.58 -4.17
C GLU A 131 7.51 -11.75 -4.25
N SER A 132 7.88 -12.33 -3.11
CA SER A 132 8.87 -13.42 -3.02
C SER A 132 8.23 -14.76 -2.69
N ASP A 133 8.85 -15.86 -3.10
CA ASP A 133 8.39 -17.23 -2.82
C ASP A 133 8.24 -17.48 -1.32
N VAL A 134 9.13 -16.87 -0.52
CA VAL A 134 9.03 -16.85 0.95
C VAL A 134 7.69 -16.30 1.43
N GLY A 135 7.24 -15.18 0.85
CA GLY A 135 6.01 -14.51 1.28
C GLY A 135 4.76 -15.24 0.81
N GLU A 136 4.82 -15.86 -0.37
CA GLU A 136 3.76 -16.73 -0.87
C GLU A 136 3.56 -17.95 0.03
N ARG A 137 4.64 -18.64 0.41
CA ARG A 137 4.57 -19.77 1.34
C ARG A 137 4.04 -19.37 2.72
N ALA A 138 4.47 -18.21 3.22
CA ALA A 138 3.96 -17.69 4.49
C ALA A 138 2.44 -17.49 4.46
N ILE A 139 1.89 -16.88 3.40
CA ILE A 139 0.43 -16.66 3.27
C ILE A 139 -0.32 -18.00 3.20
N LEU A 140 0.18 -18.96 2.43
CA LEU A 140 -0.46 -20.29 2.31
C LEU A 140 -0.46 -21.03 3.66
N GLN A 141 0.65 -20.98 4.40
CA GLN A 141 0.72 -21.58 5.74
C GLN A 141 -0.18 -20.86 6.74
N THR A 142 -0.22 -19.53 6.72
CA THR A 142 -1.16 -18.75 7.54
C THR A 142 -2.60 -19.17 7.26
N ALA A 143 -2.99 -19.37 5.99
CA ALA A 143 -4.35 -19.80 5.65
C ALA A 143 -4.70 -21.16 6.29
N ALA A 144 -3.77 -22.13 6.25
CA ALA A 144 -3.95 -23.42 6.91
C ALA A 144 -4.07 -23.30 8.43
N ILE A 145 -3.23 -22.47 9.06
CA ILE A 145 -3.28 -22.21 10.52
C ILE A 145 -4.62 -21.58 10.90
N LEU A 146 -5.13 -20.61 10.12
CA LEU A 146 -6.42 -19.98 10.37
C LEU A 146 -7.58 -20.98 10.29
N GLU A 147 -7.53 -21.92 9.34
CA GLU A 147 -8.51 -23.00 9.21
C GLU A 147 -8.51 -23.90 10.45
N GLU A 148 -7.33 -24.33 10.92
CA GLU A 148 -7.18 -25.14 12.14
C GLU A 148 -7.70 -24.40 13.39
N LEU A 149 -7.48 -23.09 13.47
CA LEU A 149 -7.99 -22.24 14.56
C LEU A 149 -9.49 -21.93 14.45
N GLY A 150 -10.20 -22.43 13.43
CA GLY A 150 -11.61 -22.15 13.19
C GLY A 150 -11.89 -20.69 12.79
N VAL A 151 -10.88 -19.97 12.29
CA VAL A 151 -11.00 -18.59 11.80
C VAL A 151 -11.30 -18.64 10.30
N HIS A 152 -12.59 -18.66 9.96
CA HIS A 152 -13.05 -18.79 8.57
C HIS A 152 -12.86 -17.50 7.75
N VAL A 153 -11.63 -17.27 7.27
CA VAL A 153 -11.28 -16.15 6.39
C VAL A 153 -10.40 -16.65 5.24
N GLN A 154 -10.79 -16.34 4.02
CA GLN A 154 -10.00 -16.68 2.83
C GLN A 154 -8.83 -15.71 2.67
N LEU A 155 -7.63 -16.21 2.42
CA LEU A 155 -6.47 -15.38 2.09
C LEU A 155 -6.19 -15.43 0.59
N GLY A 156 -5.98 -14.26 0.01
CA GLY A 156 -5.59 -14.09 -1.39
C GLY A 156 -4.43 -13.11 -1.55
N ARG A 157 -3.86 -13.04 -2.76
CA ARG A 157 -2.89 -12.02 -3.15
C ARG A 157 -3.57 -10.97 -4.04
N LEU A 158 -2.91 -9.83 -4.20
CA LEU A 158 -3.34 -8.83 -5.19
C LEU A 158 -3.43 -9.45 -6.60
N SER A 159 -4.45 -9.05 -7.35
CA SER A 159 -4.76 -9.53 -8.70
C SER A 159 -3.88 -8.88 -9.78
N HIS A 160 -3.12 -7.85 -9.42
CA HIS A 160 -2.22 -7.10 -10.30
C HIS A 160 -0.78 -7.04 -9.72
N GLU A 161 0.14 -6.39 -10.44
CA GLU A 161 1.49 -6.15 -9.90
C GLU A 161 1.41 -5.46 -8.53
N VAL A 162 2.12 -6.00 -7.53
CA VAL A 162 2.06 -5.52 -6.14
C VAL A 162 2.40 -4.03 -6.04
N ASP A 163 3.40 -3.59 -6.81
CA ASP A 163 3.86 -2.20 -6.88
C ASP A 163 2.86 -1.22 -7.54
N ASP A 164 1.76 -1.72 -8.13
CA ASP A 164 0.76 -0.89 -8.83
C ASP A 164 -0.53 -0.64 -8.03
N GLY A 165 -0.81 -1.40 -6.96
CA GLY A 165 -2.10 -1.32 -6.24
C GLY A 165 -2.42 0.06 -5.67
N GLY A 166 -1.43 0.67 -4.99
CA GLY A 166 -1.53 2.03 -4.45
C GLY A 166 -1.72 3.12 -5.52
N LEU A 167 -1.50 2.79 -6.80
CA LEU A 167 -1.78 3.67 -7.93
C LEU A 167 -3.14 3.35 -8.57
N ILE A 168 -3.42 2.07 -8.81
CA ILE A 168 -4.63 1.60 -9.51
C ILE A 168 -5.89 1.96 -8.72
N GLY A 169 -5.91 1.80 -7.40
CA GLY A 169 -7.12 2.03 -6.59
C GLY A 169 -7.74 3.42 -6.74
N TRP A 170 -6.94 4.42 -7.13
CA TRP A 170 -7.41 5.78 -7.39
C TRP A 170 -8.48 5.88 -8.49
N VAL A 171 -8.58 4.91 -9.40
CA VAL A 171 -9.64 4.90 -10.41
C VAL A 171 -11.04 4.74 -9.79
N HIS A 172 -11.13 4.22 -8.56
CA HIS A 172 -12.39 4.07 -7.82
C HIS A 172 -12.73 5.29 -6.94
N LEU A 173 -11.75 6.15 -6.65
CA LEU A 173 -11.92 7.38 -5.87
C LEU A 173 -12.06 8.63 -6.75
N ALA A 174 -11.52 8.59 -7.97
CA ALA A 174 -11.60 9.71 -8.89
C ALA A 174 -13.06 10.00 -9.30
N PRO A 175 -13.49 11.29 -9.34
CA PRO A 175 -14.85 11.64 -9.70
C PRO A 175 -15.29 11.02 -11.05
N PRO A 176 -16.42 10.30 -11.14
CA PRO A 176 -16.84 9.63 -12.36
C PRO A 176 -16.96 10.55 -13.58
N ALA A 177 -17.34 11.82 -13.36
CA ALA A 177 -17.41 12.83 -14.42
C ALA A 177 -16.05 13.12 -15.07
N MET A 178 -14.97 13.11 -14.28
CA MET A 178 -13.60 13.28 -14.79
C MET A 178 -13.17 12.07 -15.61
N LEU A 179 -13.51 10.85 -15.17
CA LEU A 179 -13.15 9.62 -15.88
C LEU A 179 -13.93 9.40 -17.19
N LYS A 180 -15.11 10.01 -17.35
CA LYS A 180 -15.92 9.90 -18.59
C LYS A 180 -15.23 10.52 -19.81
N LYS A 181 -14.48 11.61 -19.63
CA LYS A 181 -13.89 12.39 -20.72
C LYS A 181 -12.42 12.09 -21.00
N HIS A 182 -11.76 11.36 -20.10
CA HIS A 182 -10.30 11.15 -20.10
C HIS A 182 -9.95 9.66 -20.12
N ASP A 183 -8.72 9.36 -20.54
CA ASP A 183 -8.21 7.98 -20.66
C ASP A 183 -7.39 7.55 -19.45
N ALA A 184 -6.80 8.51 -18.72
CA ALA A 184 -5.88 8.25 -17.62
C ALA A 184 -5.98 9.28 -16.50
N ILE A 185 -5.45 8.91 -15.34
CA ILE A 185 -5.20 9.77 -14.18
C ILE A 185 -3.73 9.69 -13.76
N LEU A 186 -3.26 10.67 -12.99
CA LEU A 186 -2.01 10.54 -12.25
C LEU A 186 -2.29 10.03 -10.83
N ALA A 187 -1.39 9.19 -10.34
CA ALA A 187 -1.43 8.70 -8.98
C ALA A 187 -0.03 8.73 -8.35
N VAL A 188 -0.01 8.93 -7.04
CA VAL A 188 1.17 8.87 -6.17
C VAL A 188 0.88 7.82 -5.10
N ASP A 189 1.86 6.96 -4.84
CA ASP A 189 1.86 5.98 -3.76
C ASP A 189 3.10 6.22 -2.90
N ILE A 190 2.89 6.75 -1.70
CA ILE A 190 3.92 7.07 -0.74
C ILE A 190 3.98 5.91 0.26
N GLY A 191 5.14 5.30 0.40
CA GLY A 191 5.43 4.32 1.44
C GLY A 191 6.55 4.81 2.37
N GLY A 192 6.80 4.05 3.43
CA GLY A 192 7.83 4.39 4.43
C GLY A 192 9.27 4.44 3.91
N THR A 193 9.55 3.91 2.71
CA THR A 193 10.90 3.89 2.13
C THR A 193 10.96 4.26 0.65
N ASN A 194 9.81 4.30 -0.02
CA ASN A 194 9.72 4.52 -1.46
C ASN A 194 8.53 5.42 -1.77
N VAL A 195 8.67 6.21 -2.83
CA VAL A 195 7.57 6.90 -3.49
C VAL A 195 7.44 6.32 -4.89
N ARG A 196 6.21 6.08 -5.33
CA ARG A 196 5.89 5.75 -6.70
C ARG A 196 4.97 6.83 -7.27
N CYS A 197 5.25 7.29 -8.48
CA CYS A 197 4.29 8.06 -9.26
C CYS A 197 3.93 7.23 -10.50
N GLY A 198 2.70 7.36 -11.00
CA GLY A 198 2.32 6.64 -12.20
C GLY A 198 1.17 7.25 -12.99
N ILE A 199 1.14 6.87 -14.26
CA ILE A 199 0.02 7.14 -15.18
C ILE A 199 -0.86 5.89 -15.20
N VAL A 200 -2.08 6.02 -14.69
CA VAL A 200 -3.04 4.92 -14.61
C VAL A 200 -4.08 5.08 -15.72
N LYS A 201 -4.08 4.18 -16.70
CA LYS A 201 -5.16 4.13 -17.70
C LYS A 201 -6.35 3.41 -17.11
N THR A 202 -7.52 4.06 -17.11
CA THR A 202 -8.75 3.51 -16.52
C THR A 202 -9.30 2.32 -17.31
N ARG A 203 -9.08 2.33 -18.63
CA ARG A 203 -9.64 1.38 -19.60
C ARG A 203 -11.17 1.17 -19.44
N ARG A 204 -11.88 2.19 -18.94
CA ARG A 204 -13.33 2.14 -18.66
C ARG A 204 -14.19 1.74 -19.86
N ARG A 205 -13.75 2.07 -21.07
CA ARG A 205 -14.43 1.66 -22.32
C ARG A 205 -14.36 0.16 -22.59
N LYS A 206 -13.33 -0.52 -22.07
CA LYS A 206 -13.14 -1.98 -22.20
C LYS A 206 -13.81 -2.75 -21.06
N ALA A 207 -13.74 -2.22 -19.84
CA ALA A 207 -14.36 -2.80 -18.66
C ALA A 207 -14.96 -1.68 -17.79
N ARG A 208 -16.29 -1.66 -17.68
CA ARG A 208 -17.02 -0.56 -16.99
C ARG A 208 -16.73 -0.51 -15.49
N ASP A 209 -16.39 -1.66 -14.93
CA ASP A 209 -16.01 -1.84 -13.53
C ASP A 209 -14.56 -1.49 -13.22
N LEU A 210 -13.76 -1.10 -14.22
CA LEU A 210 -12.35 -0.72 -14.08
C LEU A 210 -11.42 -1.89 -13.73
N SER A 211 -11.88 -3.14 -13.83
CA SER A 211 -11.06 -4.36 -13.63
C SER A 211 -9.83 -4.44 -14.54
N LEU A 212 -9.86 -3.75 -15.68
CA LEU A 212 -8.75 -3.67 -16.63
C LEU A 212 -7.90 -2.40 -16.48
N ALA A 213 -8.07 -1.63 -15.41
CA ALA A 213 -7.21 -0.49 -15.13
C ALA A 213 -5.74 -0.93 -15.08
N LYS A 214 -4.83 -0.11 -15.62
CA LYS A 214 -3.42 -0.49 -15.75
C LYS A 214 -2.50 0.71 -15.65
N VAL A 215 -1.42 0.56 -14.89
CA VAL A 215 -0.30 1.51 -14.91
C VAL A 215 0.47 1.34 -16.21
N VAL A 216 0.56 2.42 -17.01
CA VAL A 216 1.27 2.41 -18.30
C VAL A 216 2.66 3.02 -18.22
N ARG A 217 2.93 3.75 -17.15
CA ARG A 217 4.25 4.29 -16.80
C ARG A 217 4.29 4.46 -15.29
N ARG A 218 5.37 4.01 -14.69
CA ARG A 218 5.66 4.10 -13.27
C ARG A 218 7.07 4.62 -13.11
N GLU A 219 7.26 5.53 -12.17
CA GLU A 219 8.58 5.92 -11.68
C GLU A 219 8.62 5.63 -10.18
N LYS A 220 9.71 5.00 -9.73
CA LYS A 220 9.92 4.60 -8.34
C LYS A 220 11.18 5.28 -7.83
N TRP A 221 11.05 5.97 -6.71
CA TRP A 221 12.14 6.63 -6.01
C TRP A 221 12.25 6.06 -4.60
N ARG A 222 13.41 5.50 -4.26
CA ARG A 222 13.70 5.01 -2.92
C ARG A 222 14.26 6.15 -2.08
N HIS A 223 13.37 6.99 -1.56
CA HIS A 223 13.74 8.18 -0.77
C HIS A 223 14.62 7.86 0.45
N ALA A 224 14.52 6.65 0.99
CA ALA A 224 15.35 6.19 2.10
C ALA A 224 16.86 6.11 1.77
N ASP A 225 17.27 6.17 0.50
CA ASP A 225 18.69 6.28 0.11
C ASP A 225 19.19 7.73 0.07
N ASP A 226 18.29 8.71 -0.02
CA ASP A 226 18.62 10.10 -0.27
C ASP A 226 18.36 11.01 0.96
N ASP A 227 17.76 10.48 2.02
CA ASP A 227 17.37 11.17 3.28
C ASP A 227 16.81 12.59 3.06
N PRO A 228 15.82 12.77 2.17
CA PRO A 228 15.33 14.10 1.80
C PRO A 228 14.60 14.75 2.97
N ASN A 229 14.62 16.07 3.09
CA ASN A 229 13.66 16.72 4.00
C ASN A 229 12.25 16.75 3.38
N ARG A 230 11.24 17.13 4.18
CA ARG A 230 9.83 17.19 3.75
C ARG A 230 9.61 18.06 2.50
N THR A 231 10.33 19.17 2.36
CA THR A 231 10.22 20.06 1.20
C THR A 231 10.79 19.40 -0.04
N ASP A 232 11.99 18.82 0.07
CA ASP A 232 12.67 18.13 -1.03
C ASP A 232 11.81 16.95 -1.54
N MET A 233 11.15 16.23 -0.63
CA MET A 233 10.26 15.14 -0.98
C MET A 233 9.07 15.61 -1.83
N VAL A 234 8.41 16.72 -1.45
CA VAL A 234 7.30 17.27 -2.23
C VAL A 234 7.78 17.79 -3.59
N GLU A 235 8.96 18.39 -3.65
CA GLU A 235 9.56 18.87 -4.91
C GLU A 235 9.89 17.73 -5.86
N ARG A 236 10.45 16.63 -5.34
CA ARG A 236 10.75 15.46 -6.15
C ARG A 236 9.47 14.78 -6.66
N ILE A 237 8.43 14.66 -5.83
CA ILE A 237 7.11 14.16 -6.27
C ILE A 237 6.54 15.04 -7.39
N ALA A 238 6.59 16.36 -7.22
CA ALA A 238 6.09 17.29 -8.23
C ALA A 238 6.83 17.14 -9.56
N ALA A 239 8.16 17.00 -9.53
CA ALA A 239 8.97 16.77 -10.72
C ALA A 239 8.61 15.46 -11.45
N MET A 240 8.48 14.36 -10.70
CA MET A 240 8.06 13.06 -11.25
C MET A 240 6.69 13.16 -11.95
N LEU A 241 5.74 13.87 -11.34
CA LEU A 241 4.40 14.06 -11.90
C LEU A 241 4.42 14.98 -13.13
N GLU A 242 5.22 16.05 -13.11
CA GLU A 242 5.38 16.95 -14.26
C GLU A 242 5.92 16.19 -15.48
N ASP A 243 6.91 15.32 -15.29
CA ASP A 243 7.45 14.48 -16.36
C ASP A 243 6.41 13.51 -16.93
N MET A 244 5.48 13.04 -16.09
CA MET A 244 4.33 12.23 -16.52
C MET A 244 3.29 13.04 -17.30
N VAL A 245 3.05 14.31 -16.93
CA VAL A 245 2.21 15.22 -17.72
C VAL A 245 2.80 15.40 -19.11
N ARG A 246 4.09 15.77 -19.19
CA ARG A 246 4.80 15.94 -20.47
C ARG A 246 4.79 14.66 -21.30
N TYR A 247 4.91 13.49 -20.65
CA TYR A 247 4.79 12.20 -21.34
C TYR A 247 3.40 11.99 -21.94
N CYS A 248 2.33 12.30 -21.18
CA CYS A 248 0.96 12.19 -21.67
C CYS A 248 0.71 13.08 -22.89
N GLU A 249 1.21 14.31 -22.87
CA GLU A 249 1.11 15.26 -24.00
C GLU A 249 1.78 14.68 -25.26
N ARG A 250 3.05 14.24 -25.14
CA ARG A 250 3.80 13.63 -26.26
C ARG A 250 3.15 12.36 -26.80
N LYS A 251 2.42 11.62 -25.97
CA LYS A 251 1.74 10.37 -26.34
C LYS A 251 0.25 10.56 -26.64
N HIS A 252 -0.24 11.80 -26.66
CA HIS A 252 -1.65 12.13 -26.86
C HIS A 252 -2.60 11.34 -25.95
N ILE A 253 -2.19 11.09 -24.70
CA ILE A 253 -3.03 10.47 -23.67
C ILE A 253 -3.88 11.59 -23.06
N ARG A 254 -5.21 11.47 -23.15
CA ARG A 254 -6.13 12.44 -22.55
C ARG A 254 -6.11 12.27 -21.03
N LEU A 255 -5.25 13.03 -20.35
CA LEU A 255 -5.07 12.98 -18.91
C LEU A 255 -6.16 13.80 -18.22
N ALA A 256 -6.81 13.24 -17.20
CA ALA A 256 -7.75 13.98 -16.37
C ALA A 256 -7.01 15.04 -15.52
N PRO A 257 -7.63 16.20 -15.23
CA PRO A 257 -7.10 17.16 -14.27
C PRO A 257 -7.28 16.64 -12.83
N PHE A 258 -6.64 15.51 -12.53
CA PHE A 258 -6.76 14.77 -11.28
C PHE A 258 -5.44 14.11 -10.88
N ILE A 259 -5.08 14.24 -9.60
CA ILE A 259 -3.96 13.54 -8.97
C ILE A 259 -4.48 12.88 -7.70
N GLY A 260 -4.30 11.56 -7.58
CA GLY A 260 -4.56 10.82 -6.36
C GLY A 260 -3.29 10.58 -5.56
N ILE A 261 -3.32 10.75 -4.23
CA ILE A 261 -2.18 10.52 -3.33
C ILE A 261 -2.53 9.45 -2.29
N ALA A 262 -2.03 8.23 -2.48
CA ALA A 262 -1.97 7.21 -1.43
C ALA A 262 -0.84 7.58 -0.46
N CYS A 263 -1.17 7.79 0.81
CA CYS A 263 -0.23 8.20 1.86
C CYS A 263 -0.43 7.37 3.12
N PRO A 264 0.63 6.94 3.82
CA PRO A 264 0.50 6.26 5.11
C PRO A 264 -0.13 7.20 6.13
N GLY A 265 -0.84 6.62 7.09
CA GLY A 265 -1.41 7.34 8.23
C GLY A 265 -2.91 7.57 8.15
N LEU A 266 -3.42 8.20 9.21
CA LEU A 266 -4.82 8.54 9.41
C LEU A 266 -5.14 9.87 8.70
N ILE A 267 -5.82 9.78 7.56
CA ILE A 267 -6.13 10.93 6.70
C ILE A 267 -7.47 11.54 7.11
N ARG A 268 -7.46 12.82 7.51
CA ARG A 268 -8.67 13.57 7.82
C ARG A 268 -9.35 14.09 6.57
N LYS A 269 -10.62 14.48 6.69
CA LYS A 269 -11.44 14.94 5.57
C LYS A 269 -10.92 16.23 4.92
N ASP A 270 -10.24 17.06 5.69
CA ASP A 270 -9.59 18.30 5.24
C ASP A 270 -8.26 18.04 4.51
N GLY A 271 -7.77 16.80 4.49
CA GLY A 271 -6.49 16.42 3.89
C GLY A 271 -5.29 16.54 4.83
N SER A 272 -5.49 16.88 6.11
CA SER A 272 -4.45 16.78 7.12
C SER A 272 -4.19 15.31 7.52
N ILE A 273 -2.97 15.04 7.97
CA ILE A 273 -2.56 13.72 8.47
C ILE A 273 -2.54 13.79 9.99
N GLU A 274 -3.31 12.93 10.66
CA GLU A 274 -3.45 12.97 12.11
C GLU A 274 -2.35 12.19 12.84
N ARG A 275 -1.95 11.05 12.29
CA ARG A 275 -0.89 10.18 12.81
C ARG A 275 -0.46 9.14 11.80
N GLY A 276 0.69 8.50 12.01
CA GLY A 276 1.09 7.28 11.30
C GLY A 276 2.08 7.51 10.17
N THR A 277 2.85 8.59 10.26
CA THR A 277 3.90 8.96 9.28
C THR A 277 5.30 8.91 9.88
N GLN A 278 5.54 8.05 10.87
CA GLN A 278 6.82 7.98 11.58
C GLN A 278 8.00 7.59 10.68
N ASN A 279 7.70 6.90 9.58
CA ASN A 279 8.69 6.47 8.58
C ASN A 279 8.84 7.48 7.43
N LEU A 280 8.19 8.65 7.49
CA LEU A 280 8.32 9.68 6.46
C LEU A 280 9.29 10.79 6.90
N PRO A 281 9.97 11.46 5.96
CA PRO A 281 10.92 12.50 6.30
C PRO A 281 10.27 13.78 6.85
N GLY A 282 10.68 14.17 8.05
CA GLY A 282 10.16 15.33 8.77
C GLY A 282 8.77 15.09 9.39
N ASP A 283 8.17 16.16 9.93
CA ASP A 283 6.87 16.07 10.63
C ASP A 283 5.70 16.30 9.67
N TRP A 284 5.03 15.24 9.23
CA TRP A 284 3.86 15.32 8.34
C TRP A 284 2.53 15.49 9.10
N GLU A 285 2.56 15.34 10.43
CA GLU A 285 1.42 15.46 11.34
C GLU A 285 1.23 16.91 11.82
N SER A 286 2.23 17.76 11.56
CA SER A 286 2.20 19.20 11.81
C SER A 286 1.02 19.90 11.15
N ARG A 287 0.28 20.71 11.92
CA ARG A 287 -0.79 21.58 11.41
C ARG A 287 -0.32 22.61 10.38
N ALA A 288 0.98 22.89 10.33
CA ALA A 288 1.57 23.80 9.35
C ALA A 288 1.82 23.14 7.97
N PHE A 289 1.61 21.83 7.87
CA PHE A 289 1.82 21.06 6.65
C PHE A 289 0.51 20.51 6.09
N HIS A 290 0.33 20.65 4.79
CA HIS A 290 -0.81 20.11 4.07
C HIS A 290 -0.34 19.63 2.69
N LEU A 291 -0.10 18.32 2.57
CA LEU A 291 0.51 17.72 1.38
C LEU A 291 -0.28 18.01 0.09
N PRO A 292 -1.62 17.86 0.02
CA PRO A 292 -2.36 18.16 -1.20
C PRO A 292 -2.15 19.61 -1.67
N SER A 293 -2.19 20.58 -0.76
CA SER A 293 -1.95 21.99 -1.11
C SER A 293 -0.49 22.30 -1.46
N ALA A 294 0.46 21.63 -0.79
CA ALA A 294 1.88 21.80 -1.05
C ALA A 294 2.26 21.28 -2.45
N LEU A 295 1.66 20.17 -2.87
CA LEU A 295 1.82 19.60 -4.19
C LEU A 295 1.08 20.43 -5.25
N TRP A 296 -0.19 20.81 -4.98
CA TRP A 296 -0.99 21.63 -5.88
C TRP A 296 -0.29 22.92 -6.30
N ARG A 297 0.41 23.59 -5.36
CA ARG A 297 1.17 24.82 -5.63
C ARG A 297 2.35 24.63 -6.60
N ARG A 298 2.87 23.41 -6.73
CA ARG A 298 4.03 23.08 -7.58
C ARG A 298 3.64 22.48 -8.92
N MET A 299 2.42 21.95 -9.02
CA MET A 299 1.97 21.28 -10.24
C MET A 299 1.55 22.27 -11.32
N PRO A 300 1.87 22.01 -12.61
CA PRO A 300 1.28 22.74 -13.72
C PRO A 300 -0.22 22.46 -13.81
N MET A 301 -0.95 23.33 -14.51
CA MET A 301 -2.34 23.04 -14.90
C MET A 301 -2.35 21.84 -15.85
N ILE A 302 -3.22 20.86 -15.57
CA ILE A 302 -3.43 19.72 -16.45
C ILE A 302 -4.62 20.02 -17.35
N GLY A 303 -4.39 20.17 -18.65
CA GLY A 303 -5.42 20.58 -19.60
C GLY A 303 -5.89 22.02 -19.35
N SER A 304 -7.21 22.24 -19.40
CA SER A 304 -7.81 23.59 -19.37
C SER A 304 -8.43 24.00 -18.04
N GLY A 305 -8.23 23.24 -16.96
CA GLY A 305 -8.90 23.49 -15.67
C GLY A 305 -7.99 23.26 -14.45
N PRO A 306 -8.44 23.66 -13.25
CA PRO A 306 -7.70 23.41 -12.02
C PRO A 306 -7.61 21.89 -11.76
N THR A 307 -6.42 21.43 -11.43
CA THR A 307 -6.17 20.03 -11.06
C THR A 307 -6.76 19.75 -9.67
N LEU A 308 -7.63 18.75 -9.58
CA LEU A 308 -8.10 18.22 -8.30
C LEU A 308 -7.04 17.28 -7.72
N ILE A 309 -6.64 17.51 -6.47
CA ILE A 309 -5.72 16.62 -5.76
C ILE A 309 -6.44 16.03 -4.55
N LEU A 310 -6.57 14.71 -4.52
CA LEU A 310 -7.15 13.98 -3.39
C LEU A 310 -6.10 13.13 -2.71
N MET A 311 -6.31 12.86 -1.42
CA MET A 311 -5.43 12.04 -0.61
C MET A 311 -6.24 11.05 0.21
N HIS A 312 -5.74 9.83 0.31
CA HIS A 312 -6.32 8.76 1.10
C HIS A 312 -5.21 7.87 1.67
N ASN A 313 -5.53 7.13 2.73
CA ASN A 313 -4.65 6.10 3.28
C ASN A 313 -4.20 5.10 2.19
N ASP A 314 -2.91 4.78 2.19
CA ASP A 314 -2.24 3.85 1.28
C ASP A 314 -2.88 2.46 1.22
N ALA A 315 -3.13 1.82 2.37
CA ALA A 315 -3.75 0.50 2.43
C ALA A 315 -5.18 0.53 1.88
N VAL A 316 -5.94 1.62 2.11
CA VAL A 316 -7.27 1.76 1.52
C VAL A 316 -7.19 1.82 -0.01
N VAL A 317 -6.31 2.65 -0.56
CA VAL A 317 -6.17 2.76 -2.02
C VAL A 317 -5.70 1.43 -2.61
N GLN A 318 -4.72 0.78 -1.99
CA GLN A 318 -4.25 -0.53 -2.44
C GLN A 318 -5.33 -1.62 -2.30
N GLY A 319 -6.23 -1.54 -1.32
CA GLY A 319 -7.39 -2.43 -1.25
C GLY A 319 -8.36 -2.15 -2.40
N LEU A 320 -8.65 -0.88 -2.70
CA LEU A 320 -9.60 -0.49 -3.74
C LEU A 320 -9.24 -0.99 -5.14
N SER A 321 -7.98 -1.28 -5.44
CA SER A 321 -7.61 -1.89 -6.72
C SER A 321 -8.14 -3.33 -6.88
N GLU A 322 -8.55 -3.97 -5.78
CA GLU A 322 -9.18 -5.30 -5.76
C GLU A 322 -10.71 -5.24 -5.79
N LEU A 323 -11.32 -4.05 -5.69
CA LEU A 323 -12.77 -3.87 -5.64
C LEU A 323 -13.53 -4.64 -6.74
N PRO A 324 -13.08 -4.68 -8.02
CA PRO A 324 -13.78 -5.43 -9.06
C PRO A 324 -13.82 -6.96 -8.82
N PHE A 325 -12.86 -7.49 -8.06
CA PHE A 325 -12.66 -8.92 -7.80
C PHE A 325 -13.21 -9.38 -6.44
N MET A 326 -13.66 -8.44 -5.61
CA MET A 326 -14.21 -8.71 -4.28
C MET A 326 -15.74 -8.66 -4.24
N ARG A 327 -16.42 -8.63 -5.39
CA ARG A 327 -17.87 -8.47 -5.49
C ARG A 327 -18.70 -9.66 -5.01
N ASP A 328 -18.07 -10.82 -4.88
CA ASP A 328 -18.68 -12.08 -4.45
C ASP A 328 -18.74 -12.24 -2.92
N VAL A 329 -18.13 -11.33 -2.16
CA VAL A 329 -18.16 -11.31 -0.69
C VAL A 329 -18.78 -10.02 -0.17
N THR A 330 -19.35 -10.04 1.03
CA THR A 330 -19.96 -8.85 1.63
C THR A 330 -18.91 -8.02 2.35
N HIS A 331 -18.08 -8.67 3.16
CA HIS A 331 -17.04 -8.02 3.96
C HIS A 331 -15.66 -8.55 3.59
N TRP A 332 -14.71 -7.65 3.37
CA TRP A 332 -13.36 -8.03 2.98
C TRP A 332 -12.34 -7.05 3.55
N GLY A 333 -11.07 -7.45 3.55
CA GLY A 333 -9.98 -6.63 4.06
C GLY A 333 -8.74 -6.72 3.19
N VAL A 334 -7.79 -5.85 3.48
CA VAL A 334 -6.46 -5.84 2.89
C VAL A 334 -5.41 -5.71 3.99
N LEU A 335 -4.32 -6.45 3.83
CA LEU A 335 -3.10 -6.30 4.62
C LEU A 335 -1.94 -5.98 3.67
N THR A 336 -1.16 -4.96 4.00
CA THR A 336 0.00 -4.55 3.21
C THR A 336 1.27 -4.76 4.02
N ILE A 337 2.05 -5.78 3.66
CA ILE A 337 3.26 -6.19 4.40
C ILE A 337 4.48 -5.55 3.73
N GLY A 338 4.95 -4.45 4.30
CA GLY A 338 6.12 -3.69 3.84
C GLY A 338 7.08 -3.38 4.98
N THR A 339 7.51 -2.12 5.08
CA THR A 339 8.28 -1.62 6.25
C THR A 339 7.49 -1.76 7.54
N GLY A 340 6.17 -1.63 7.48
CA GLY A 340 5.24 -1.98 8.55
C GLY A 340 4.02 -2.72 7.97
N LEU A 341 3.00 -2.89 8.81
CA LEU A 341 1.73 -3.50 8.43
C LEU A 341 0.66 -2.42 8.17
N GLY A 342 0.36 -2.16 6.91
CA GLY A 342 -0.84 -1.39 6.55
C GLY A 342 -2.07 -2.30 6.53
N ASN A 343 -3.24 -1.75 6.84
CA ASN A 343 -4.47 -2.51 6.88
C ASN A 343 -5.69 -1.64 6.59
N ALA A 344 -6.69 -2.24 5.94
CA ALA A 344 -8.01 -1.66 5.77
C ALA A 344 -9.08 -2.76 5.64
N SER A 345 -10.31 -2.44 6.01
CA SER A 345 -11.48 -3.31 5.89
C SER A 345 -12.64 -2.58 5.23
N PHE A 346 -13.47 -3.35 4.53
CA PHE A 346 -14.48 -2.87 3.63
C PHE A 346 -15.77 -3.68 3.72
N THR A 347 -16.89 -3.03 3.41
CA THR A 347 -18.19 -3.64 3.20
C THR A 347 -18.70 -3.24 1.82
N ASN A 348 -19.01 -4.22 0.97
CA ASN A 348 -19.69 -3.98 -0.29
C ASN A 348 -21.16 -3.61 -0.04
N THR A 349 -21.66 -2.61 -0.76
CA THR A 349 -23.04 -2.09 -0.64
C THR A 349 -23.77 -2.00 -1.99
N PHE A 350 -23.27 -2.72 -3.00
CA PHE A 350 -23.85 -2.78 -4.35
C PHE A 350 -25.18 -3.53 -4.42
#